data_AF-A0A2J6RT90-F1
#
_entry.id   AF-A0A2J6RT90-F1
#
_cell.length_a   1.000
_cell.length_b   1.000
_cell.length_c   1.000
_cell.angle_alpha   90.00
_cell.angle_beta   90.00
_cell.angle_gamma   90.00
#
_symmetry.space_group_name_H-M   'P 1'
#
loop_
_entity.id
_entity.type
_entity.pdbx_description
1 polymer ?
#
loop_
_entity_poly.entity_id
_entity_poly.type
_entity_poly.pdbx_seq_one_letter_code
_entity_poly.pdbx_strand_id
1 'polypeptide(L)'
;MVTLVVGKDKDKKSFIVHKNVLCEASLFFKAVCKPEWMKDKTSYIIMPEDEAEVALAKPWGLFAKLYVIGQKYQMPRLQNAAIDAILYHHRSWHFQAGILPWVYENTNQGDNLRKLVFRNARKETDTEHFAFFGDFFCREFLFDMAYASAQKQPR
;
A
#
# COMPACT_ATOMS: atom_id res chain seq x y z
N MET A 1 -13.68 24.89 -0.18
CA MET A 1 -12.82 24.22 0.80
C MET A 1 -13.55 23.00 1.32
N VAL A 2 -12.84 21.90 1.63
CA VAL A 2 -13.37 20.67 2.23
C VAL A 2 -12.49 20.35 3.45
N THR A 3 -13.09 19.88 4.54
CA THR A 3 -12.36 19.53 5.76
C THR A 3 -12.21 18.00 5.84
N LEU A 4 -10.98 17.52 5.73
CA LEU A 4 -10.64 16.11 5.95
C LEU A 4 -10.38 15.89 7.44
N VAL A 5 -10.97 14.86 8.04
CA VAL A 5 -10.73 14.47 9.43
C VAL A 5 -10.11 13.07 9.44
N VAL A 6 -8.90 12.96 9.99
CA VAL A 6 -8.06 11.75 9.92
C VAL A 6 -7.78 11.24 11.33
N GLY A 7 -7.91 9.93 11.56
CA GLY A 7 -7.59 9.28 12.83
C GLY A 7 -8.81 8.82 13.62
N LYS A 8 -8.58 7.95 14.62
CA LYS A 8 -9.60 7.43 15.55
C LYS A 8 -9.66 8.29 16.82
N ASP A 9 -10.86 8.44 17.37
CA ASP A 9 -11.15 9.00 18.71
C ASP A 9 -10.30 10.21 19.12
N LYS A 10 -9.28 10.01 19.97
CA LYS A 10 -8.47 11.07 20.59
C LYS A 10 -7.39 11.65 19.66
N ASP A 11 -7.08 10.98 18.54
CA ASP A 11 -6.02 11.38 17.59
C ASP A 11 -6.56 12.01 16.30
N LYS A 12 -7.81 12.48 16.32
CA LYS A 12 -8.43 13.14 15.16
C LYS A 12 -7.68 14.42 14.79
N LYS A 13 -7.17 14.49 13.57
CA LYS A 13 -6.58 15.69 12.97
C LYS A 13 -7.42 16.18 11.81
N SER A 14 -7.72 17.47 11.79
CA SER A 14 -8.46 18.12 10.71
C SER A 14 -7.52 18.86 9.76
N PHE A 15 -7.77 18.71 8.45
CA PHE A 15 -7.03 19.39 7.39
C PHE A 15 -8.02 20.08 6.46
N ILE A 16 -7.80 21.37 6.23
CA ILE A 16 -8.61 22.14 5.28
C ILE A 16 -7.92 22.06 3.92
N VAL A 17 -8.61 21.50 2.93
CA VAL A 17 -8.07 21.29 1.58
C VAL A 17 -9.00 21.87 0.52
N HIS A 18 -8.43 22.32 -0.59
CA HIS A 18 -9.23 22.77 -1.72
C HIS A 18 -9.93 21.59 -2.40
N LYS A 19 -11.26 21.70 -2.55
CA LYS A 19 -12.14 20.71 -3.21
C LYS A 19 -11.58 20.28 -4.57
N ASN A 20 -11.17 21.25 -5.39
CA ASN A 20 -10.70 21.02 -6.75
C ASN A 20 -9.45 20.15 -6.78
N VAL A 21 -8.50 20.39 -5.88
CA VAL A 21 -7.26 19.61 -5.77
C VAL A 21 -7.56 18.15 -5.42
N LEU A 22 -8.48 17.89 -4.48
CA LEU A 22 -8.88 16.52 -4.12
C LEU A 22 -9.61 15.81 -5.26
N CYS A 23 -10.56 16.49 -5.91
CA CYS A 23 -11.36 15.90 -6.99
C CYS A 23 -10.54 15.65 -8.26
N GLU A 24 -9.52 16.46 -8.52
CA GLU A 24 -8.59 16.26 -9.63
C GLU A 24 -7.65 15.08 -9.34
N ALA A 25 -7.19 14.95 -8.10
CA ALA A 25 -6.26 13.89 -7.71
C ALA A 25 -6.92 12.52 -7.50
N SER A 26 -8.23 12.46 -7.25
CA SER A 26 -8.94 11.26 -6.81
C SER A 26 -10.36 11.18 -7.37
N LEU A 27 -10.65 10.06 -8.04
CA LEU A 27 -12.01 9.75 -8.48
C LEU A 27 -12.96 9.48 -7.30
N PHE A 28 -12.43 8.94 -6.20
CA PHE A 28 -13.18 8.78 -4.95
C PHE A 28 -13.66 10.12 -4.43
N PHE A 29 -12.75 11.08 -4.24
CA PHE A 29 -13.15 12.42 -3.76
C PHE A 29 -14.04 13.13 -4.77
N LYS A 30 -13.84 12.94 -6.08
CA LYS A 30 -14.76 13.46 -7.11
C LYS A 30 -16.18 12.91 -6.95
N ALA A 31 -16.35 11.64 -6.59
CA ALA A 31 -17.65 11.02 -6.35
C ALA A 31 -18.28 11.51 -5.03
N VAL A 32 -17.49 11.57 -3.95
CA VAL A 32 -17.95 12.00 -2.62
C VAL A 32 -18.28 13.49 -2.56
N CYS A 33 -17.58 14.32 -3.34
CA CYS A 33 -17.79 15.77 -3.42
C CYS A 33 -18.97 16.20 -4.33
N LYS A 34 -19.84 15.27 -4.73
CA LYS A 34 -21.05 15.58 -5.49
C LYS A 34 -22.11 16.27 -4.61
N PRO A 35 -22.94 17.18 -5.16
CA PRO A 35 -23.91 17.95 -4.38
C PRO A 35 -24.92 17.09 -3.62
N GLU A 36 -25.30 15.92 -4.18
CA GLU A 36 -26.27 15.02 -3.55
C GLU A 36 -25.76 14.42 -2.23
N TRP A 37 -24.44 14.41 -2.02
CA TRP A 37 -23.75 13.80 -0.88
C TRP A 37 -23.18 14.83 0.11
N MET A 38 -23.27 16.12 -0.21
CA MET A 38 -22.83 17.22 0.65
C MET A 38 -24.04 17.99 1.17
N LYS A 39 -24.75 17.42 2.16
CA LYS A 39 -25.77 18.17 2.91
C LYS A 39 -25.09 19.03 3.97
N ASP A 40 -25.44 20.31 3.95
CA ASP A 40 -24.93 21.42 4.76
C ASP A 40 -23.46 21.81 4.53
N LYS A 41 -23.19 23.11 4.64
CA LYS A 41 -22.00 23.87 4.17
C LYS A 41 -20.64 23.43 4.78
N THR A 42 -20.57 22.29 5.45
CA THR A 42 -19.36 21.78 6.10
C THR A 42 -19.16 20.30 5.77
N SER A 43 -18.44 20.06 4.69
CA SER A 43 -18.15 18.71 4.17
C SER A 43 -17.01 18.07 4.97
N TYR A 44 -17.34 17.17 5.89
CA TYR A 44 -16.39 16.35 6.63
C TYR A 44 -16.21 14.99 5.94
N ILE A 45 -14.97 14.53 5.79
CA ILE A 45 -14.64 13.16 5.36
C ILE A 45 -13.82 12.49 6.45
N ILE A 46 -14.31 11.39 7.01
CA ILE A 46 -13.69 10.66 8.13
C ILE A 46 -12.83 9.51 7.59
N MET A 47 -11.57 9.41 8.03
CA MET A 47 -10.62 8.35 7.65
C MET A 47 -10.17 7.55 8.89
N PRO A 48 -10.82 6.42 9.21
CA PRO A 48 -10.74 5.81 10.54
C PRO A 48 -9.69 4.71 10.77
N GLU A 49 -8.85 4.30 9.82
CA GLU A 49 -8.07 3.04 10.01
C GLU A 49 -6.61 3.12 9.61
N ASP A 50 -5.77 3.63 10.52
CA ASP A 50 -4.31 3.58 10.36
C ASP A 50 -3.62 3.28 11.70
N GLU A 51 -3.42 2.00 12.03
CA GLU A 51 -2.49 1.54 13.06
C GLU A 51 -1.22 0.99 12.39
N ALA A 52 -0.04 1.25 12.96
CA ALA A 52 1.25 0.99 12.31
C ALA A 52 1.95 -0.24 12.88
N GLU A 53 1.92 -1.34 12.12
CA GLU A 53 2.71 -2.55 12.33
C GLU A 53 4.22 -2.29 12.09
N VAL A 54 5.11 -3.04 12.75
CA VAL A 54 6.57 -2.80 12.78
C VAL A 54 7.22 -2.71 11.38
N ALA A 55 6.65 -3.38 10.37
CA ALA A 55 7.11 -3.29 8.98
C ALA A 55 6.91 -1.89 8.37
N LEU A 56 5.96 -1.09 8.88
CA LEU A 56 5.67 0.28 8.48
C LEU A 56 6.65 1.32 9.07
N ALA A 57 7.48 0.93 10.05
CA ALA A 57 8.45 1.83 10.66
C ALA A 57 9.64 2.17 9.73
N LYS A 58 9.75 1.50 8.59
CA LYS A 58 10.83 1.68 7.61
C LYS A 58 10.29 2.31 6.32
N PRO A 59 11.12 3.01 5.52
CA PRO A 59 10.66 3.71 4.32
C PRO A 59 9.84 2.84 3.36
N TRP A 60 10.24 1.58 3.18
CA TRP A 60 9.52 0.61 2.36
C TRP A 60 8.07 0.37 2.81
N GLY A 61 7.84 0.17 4.11
CA GLY A 61 6.50 -0.01 4.62
C GLY A 61 5.65 1.25 4.50
N LEU A 62 6.24 2.43 4.72
CA LEU A 62 5.55 3.70 4.49
C LEU A 62 5.10 3.87 3.03
N PHE A 63 5.96 3.53 2.07
CA PHE A 63 5.60 3.61 0.65
C PHE A 63 4.55 2.57 0.26
N ALA A 64 4.65 1.32 0.76
CA ALA A 64 3.62 0.31 0.56
C ALA A 64 2.26 0.77 1.11
N LYS A 65 2.25 1.41 2.27
CA LYS A 65 1.06 2.03 2.84
C LYS A 65 0.51 3.18 2.01
N LEU A 66 1.37 4.06 1.52
CA LEU A 66 0.96 5.13 0.59
C LEU A 66 0.34 4.58 -0.69
N TYR A 67 0.86 3.47 -1.21
CA TYR A 67 0.26 2.79 -2.35
C TYR A 67 -1.16 2.29 -2.03
N VAL A 68 -1.35 1.58 -0.91
CA VAL A 68 -2.67 1.05 -0.49
C VAL A 68 -3.66 2.18 -0.22
N ILE A 69 -3.23 3.28 0.41
CA ILE A 69 -4.03 4.52 0.54
C ILE A 69 -4.41 5.05 -0.84
N GLY A 70 -3.46 5.10 -1.78
CA GLY A 70 -3.71 5.47 -3.17
C GLY A 70 -4.74 4.57 -3.85
N GLN A 71 -4.78 3.27 -3.56
CA GLN A 71 -5.84 2.36 -4.02
C GLN A 71 -7.19 2.70 -3.40
N LYS A 72 -7.25 2.81 -2.07
CA LYS A 72 -8.48 3.12 -1.32
C LYS A 72 -9.16 4.38 -1.83
N TYR A 73 -8.37 5.41 -2.12
CA TYR A 73 -8.88 6.70 -2.61
C TYR A 73 -8.81 6.83 -4.14
N GLN A 74 -8.54 5.76 -4.89
CA GLN A 74 -8.49 5.80 -6.35
C GLN A 74 -7.61 6.94 -6.89
N MET A 75 -6.37 7.01 -6.41
CA MET A 75 -5.35 8.00 -6.76
C MET A 75 -4.17 7.32 -7.49
N PRO A 76 -4.27 7.05 -8.81
CA PRO A 76 -3.22 6.35 -9.55
C PRO A 76 -1.86 7.04 -9.52
N ARG A 77 -1.83 8.39 -9.47
CA ARG A 77 -0.58 9.14 -9.35
C ARG A 77 0.15 8.87 -8.03
N LEU A 78 -0.60 8.71 -6.93
CA LEU A 78 -0.02 8.40 -5.62
C LEU A 78 0.54 6.97 -5.59
N GLN A 79 -0.18 6.02 -6.20
CA GLN A 79 0.31 4.65 -6.37
C GLN A 79 1.63 4.62 -7.14
N ASN A 80 1.70 5.31 -8.29
CA ASN A 80 2.91 5.36 -9.10
C ASN A 80 4.07 6.02 -8.34
N ALA A 81 3.83 7.15 -7.66
CA ALA A 81 4.85 7.81 -6.85
C ALA A 81 5.36 6.92 -5.71
N ALA A 82 4.48 6.14 -5.07
CA ALA A 82 4.87 5.18 -4.05
C ALA A 82 5.73 4.03 -4.62
N ILE A 83 5.38 3.50 -5.80
CA ILE A 83 6.18 2.49 -6.49
C ILE A 83 7.55 3.06 -6.89
N ASP A 84 7.61 4.28 -7.42
CA ASP A 84 8.86 4.96 -7.77
C ASP A 84 9.76 5.13 -6.54
N ALA A 85 9.20 5.50 -5.39
CA ALA A 85 9.94 5.60 -4.13
C ALA A 85 10.48 4.24 -3.66
N ILE A 86 9.68 3.17 -3.75
CA ILE A 86 10.13 1.79 -3.45
C ILE A 86 11.32 1.42 -4.35
N LEU A 87 11.20 1.64 -5.66
CA LEU A 87 12.23 1.30 -6.64
C LEU A 87 13.50 2.12 -6.44
N TYR A 88 13.38 3.40 -6.11
CA TYR A 88 14.50 4.28 -5.82
C TYR A 88 15.28 3.77 -4.60
N HIS A 89 14.58 3.45 -3.50
CA HIS A 89 15.21 3.00 -2.26
C HIS A 89 15.74 1.56 -2.33
N HIS A 90 15.12 0.69 -3.11
CA HIS A 90 15.63 -0.67 -3.38
C HIS A 90 17.05 -0.67 -3.94
N ARG A 91 17.43 0.35 -4.73
CA ARG A 91 18.79 0.40 -5.30
C ARG A 91 19.88 0.55 -4.24
N SER A 92 19.52 1.02 -3.06
CA SER A 92 20.48 1.36 -2.01
C SER A 92 20.30 0.51 -0.73
N TRP A 93 19.20 -0.24 -0.60
CA TRP A 93 18.81 -0.96 0.62
C TRP A 93 18.28 -2.35 0.24
N HIS A 94 18.71 -3.39 0.96
CA HIS A 94 18.23 -4.78 0.77
C HIS A 94 16.72 -4.91 0.98
N PHE A 95 16.10 -5.86 0.27
CA PHE A 95 14.69 -6.18 0.37
C PHE A 95 14.31 -6.55 1.81
N GLN A 96 13.19 -6.00 2.27
CA GLN A 96 12.71 -6.23 3.64
C GLN A 96 11.59 -7.24 3.64
N ALA A 97 11.97 -8.51 3.78
CA ALA A 97 11.07 -9.65 3.67
C ALA A 97 9.88 -9.60 4.65
N GLY A 98 10.04 -8.93 5.80
CA GLY A 98 8.97 -8.72 6.78
C GLY A 98 7.77 -7.88 6.30
N ILE A 99 7.85 -7.22 5.13
CA ILE A 99 6.69 -6.51 4.54
C ILE A 99 5.74 -7.43 3.79
N LEU A 100 6.16 -8.66 3.48
CA LEU A 100 5.40 -9.61 2.65
C LEU A 100 4.01 -9.92 3.25
N PRO A 101 3.87 -10.29 4.54
CA PRO A 101 2.55 -10.57 5.12
C PRO A 101 1.59 -9.39 4.95
N TRP A 102 2.05 -8.19 5.31
CA TRP A 102 1.21 -7.00 5.26
C TRP A 102 0.75 -6.67 3.83
N VAL A 103 1.63 -6.76 2.83
CA VAL A 103 1.23 -6.53 1.43
C VAL A 103 0.26 -7.59 0.92
N TYR A 104 0.47 -8.85 1.31
CA TYR A 104 -0.45 -9.93 0.95
C TYR A 104 -1.82 -9.80 1.64
N GLU A 105 -1.88 -9.22 2.83
CA GLU A 105 -3.15 -8.94 3.51
C GLU A 105 -3.88 -7.71 2.92
N ASN A 106 -3.14 -6.70 2.44
CA ASN A 106 -3.71 -5.40 2.07
C ASN A 106 -3.87 -5.16 0.56
N THR A 107 -3.55 -6.14 -0.29
CA THR A 107 -3.79 -6.06 -1.75
C THR A 107 -4.59 -7.25 -2.25
N ASN A 108 -4.94 -7.27 -3.53
CA ASN A 108 -5.53 -8.45 -4.17
C ASN A 108 -4.50 -9.25 -4.98
N GLN A 109 -4.87 -10.46 -5.40
CA GLN A 109 -4.09 -11.22 -6.37
C GLN A 109 -3.97 -10.42 -7.68
N GLY A 110 -2.78 -10.40 -8.27
CA GLY A 110 -2.52 -9.65 -9.50
C GLY A 110 -2.20 -8.16 -9.31
N ASP A 111 -2.27 -7.64 -8.09
CA ASP A 111 -1.91 -6.27 -7.77
C ASP A 111 -0.44 -5.94 -8.10
N ASN A 112 -0.17 -4.72 -8.58
CA ASN A 112 1.17 -4.30 -8.99
C ASN A 112 2.15 -4.24 -7.82
N LEU A 113 1.72 -3.80 -6.64
CA LEU A 113 2.57 -3.80 -5.45
C LEU A 113 2.92 -5.23 -5.04
N ARG A 114 1.94 -6.15 -5.01
CA ARG A 114 2.17 -7.58 -4.72
C ARG A 114 3.15 -8.21 -5.71
N LYS A 115 2.94 -7.98 -7.01
CA LYS A 115 3.84 -8.46 -8.07
C LYS A 115 5.26 -7.94 -7.89
N LEU A 116 5.41 -6.66 -7.53
CA LEU A 116 6.72 -6.04 -7.31
C LEU A 116 7.44 -6.68 -6.12
N VAL A 117 6.79 -6.77 -4.95
CA VAL A 117 7.41 -7.35 -3.75
C VAL A 117 7.72 -8.83 -3.95
N PHE A 118 6.84 -9.59 -4.60
CA PHE A 118 7.08 -10.99 -4.95
C PHE A 118 8.32 -11.14 -5.84
N ARG A 119 8.44 -10.32 -6.88
CA ARG A 119 9.58 -10.37 -7.81
C ARG A 119 10.90 -10.05 -7.11
N ASN A 120 10.90 -9.08 -6.21
CA ASN A 120 12.11 -8.68 -5.48
C ASN A 120 12.49 -9.75 -4.44
N ALA A 121 11.52 -10.23 -3.66
CA ALA A 121 11.69 -11.35 -2.73
C ALA A 121 12.30 -12.55 -3.45
N ARG A 122 11.71 -13.00 -4.56
CA ARG A 122 12.22 -14.14 -5.33
C ARG A 122 13.67 -14.00 -5.80
N LYS A 123 14.13 -12.77 -6.06
CA LYS A 123 15.51 -12.51 -6.49
C LYS A 123 16.50 -12.55 -5.33
N GLU A 124 16.06 -12.14 -4.15
CA GLU A 124 16.93 -11.95 -2.98
C GLU A 124 16.85 -13.10 -1.98
N THR A 125 15.76 -13.88 -1.99
CA THR A 125 15.61 -15.02 -1.09
C THR A 125 16.39 -16.22 -1.62
N ASP A 126 17.55 -16.46 -1.01
CA ASP A 126 18.30 -17.71 -1.10
C ASP A 126 17.92 -18.68 0.04
N THR A 127 18.62 -19.81 0.12
CA THR A 127 18.38 -20.84 1.14
C THR A 127 18.61 -20.31 2.56
N GLU A 128 19.58 -19.40 2.76
CA GLU A 128 19.87 -18.81 4.08
C GLU A 128 18.77 -17.83 4.51
N HIS A 129 18.29 -16.98 3.59
CA HIS A 129 17.15 -16.11 3.83
C HIS A 129 15.88 -16.89 4.13
N PHE A 130 15.64 -18.02 3.44
CA PHE A 130 14.51 -18.90 3.75
C PHE A 130 14.63 -19.52 5.14
N ALA A 131 15.82 -19.96 5.54
CA ALA A 131 16.03 -20.53 6.87
C ALA A 131 15.83 -19.51 8.00
N PHE A 132 16.21 -18.24 7.76
CA PHE A 132 16.15 -17.19 8.77
C PHE A 132 14.78 -16.47 8.83
N PHE A 133 14.15 -16.24 7.68
CA PHE A 133 12.92 -15.46 7.58
C PHE A 133 11.68 -16.28 7.21
N GLY A 134 11.82 -17.60 7.02
CA GLY A 134 10.74 -18.48 6.55
C GLY A 134 9.45 -18.38 7.36
N ASP A 135 9.56 -18.23 8.68
CA ASP A 135 8.40 -18.12 9.59
C ASP A 135 7.62 -16.80 9.42
N PHE A 136 8.26 -15.76 8.86
CA PHE A 136 7.61 -14.49 8.54
C PHE A 136 6.89 -14.52 7.20
N PHE A 137 7.01 -15.59 6.41
CA PHE A 137 6.35 -15.67 5.11
C PHE A 137 4.92 -16.16 5.26
N CYS A 138 3.99 -15.38 4.70
CA CYS A 138 2.60 -15.82 4.64
C CYS A 138 2.46 -17.01 3.68
N ARG A 139 1.47 -17.88 3.96
CA ARG A 139 1.25 -19.11 3.19
C ARG A 139 1.03 -18.87 1.70
N GLU A 140 0.34 -17.78 1.37
CA GLU A 140 0.05 -17.37 -0.01
C GLU A 140 1.33 -17.03 -0.77
N PHE A 141 2.26 -16.31 -0.15
CA PHE A 141 3.56 -16.01 -0.74
C PHE A 141 4.37 -17.30 -0.97
N LEU A 142 4.40 -18.20 0.01
CA LEU A 142 5.08 -19.50 -0.13
C LEU A 142 4.49 -20.33 -1.27
N PHE A 143 3.15 -20.32 -1.40
CA PHE A 143 2.47 -20.98 -2.51
C PHE A 143 2.83 -20.36 -3.86
N ASP A 144 2.82 -19.02 -3.98
CA ASP A 144 3.25 -18.32 -5.19
C ASP A 144 4.71 -18.66 -5.57
N MET A 145 5.61 -18.75 -4.58
CA MET A 145 7.00 -19.13 -4.77
C MET A 145 7.15 -20.57 -5.28
N ALA A 146 6.41 -21.52 -4.69
CA ALA A 146 6.41 -22.91 -5.12
C ALA A 146 5.83 -23.06 -6.53
N TYR A 147 4.69 -22.42 -6.80
CA TYR A 147 4.04 -22.41 -8.11
C TYR A 147 4.96 -21.83 -9.19
N ALA A 148 5.59 -20.69 -8.93
CA ALA A 148 6.51 -20.05 -9.86
C ALA A 148 7.83 -20.83 -10.07
N SER A 149 8.17 -21.75 -9.16
CA SER A 149 9.29 -22.67 -9.30
C SER A 149 8.90 -23.91 -10.12
N ALA A 150 7.67 -24.42 -9.95
CA ALA A 150 7.12 -25.53 -10.72
C ALA A 150 6.85 -25.18 -12.19
N GLN A 151 6.46 -23.93 -12.48
CA GLN A 151 6.27 -23.46 -13.87
C GLN A 151 7.58 -23.36 -14.67
N LYS A 152 8.75 -23.33 -14.02
CA LYS A 152 10.04 -23.43 -14.70
C LYS A 152 10.37 -24.90 -15.01
N GLN A 153 9.63 -25.52 -15.94
CA GLN A 153 10.07 -26.67 -16.75
C GLN A 153 9.10 -26.86 -17.94
N PRO A 154 9.63 -27.03 -19.17
CA PRO A 154 10.36 -28.23 -19.51
C PRO A 154 11.84 -27.98 -19.83
N ARG A 155 12.66 -29.01 -19.58
CA ARG A 155 14.00 -29.16 -20.13
C ARG A 155 13.92 -29.37 -21.64
#